data_AF-A0A6A0AC00-F1
#
_entry.id   AF-A0A6A0AC00-F1
#
_cell.length_a   1.000
_cell.length_b   1.000
_cell.length_c   1.000
_cell.angle_alpha   90.00
_cell.angle_beta   90.00
_cell.angle_gamma   90.00
#
_symmetry.space_group_name_H-M   'P 1'
#
loop_
_entity.id
_entity.type
_entity.pdbx_description
1 polymer ?
#
loop_
_entity_poly.entity_id
_entity_poly.type
_entity_poly.pdbx_seq_one_letter_code
_entity_poly.pdbx_strand_id
1 'polypeptide(L)'
;MFNEQVQSAAEKFVGDLQQLPPMFSAVKVAGQRLYWAAREGLEVVRQPRAVQVFSLTVWREGEAAQDLHFHMHCSKGTYVRSVAHDLGQALGCGAHLTALRRETVGDFSVSVAWQLPDLIDQLAEAELRAVGQGQGTAKKLRC
;
A
#
# COMPACT_ATOMS: atom_id res chain seq x y z
N MET A 1 0.44 -17.56 -24.86
CA MET A 1 1.32 -16.46 -25.32
C MET A 1 1.22 -15.19 -24.47
N PHE A 2 0.19 -14.33 -24.55
CA PHE A 2 0.15 -13.08 -23.76
C PHE A 2 0.29 -13.33 -22.24
N ASN A 3 -0.43 -14.35 -21.73
CA ASN A 3 -0.40 -14.68 -20.30
C ASN A 3 0.98 -15.19 -19.83
N GLU A 4 1.73 -15.90 -20.69
CA GLU A 4 3.05 -16.45 -20.33
C GLU A 4 4.12 -15.37 -20.21
N GLN A 5 4.08 -14.34 -21.07
CA GLN A 5 5.01 -13.21 -20.99
C GLN A 5 4.79 -12.41 -19.71
N VAL A 6 3.53 -12.15 -19.34
CA VAL A 6 3.20 -11.45 -18.10
C VAL A 6 3.57 -12.27 -16.87
N GLN A 7 3.26 -13.57 -16.87
CA GLN A 7 3.63 -14.47 -15.78
C GLN A 7 5.15 -14.50 -15.59
N SER A 8 5.90 -14.70 -16.67
CA SER A 8 7.37 -14.74 -16.63
C SER A 8 8.00 -13.40 -16.20
N ALA A 9 7.39 -12.27 -16.58
CA ALA A 9 7.81 -10.97 -16.09
C ALA A 9 7.55 -10.83 -14.58
N ALA A 10 6.37 -11.25 -14.10
CA ALA A 10 6.00 -11.18 -12.69
C ALA A 10 6.90 -12.05 -11.79
N GLU A 11 7.31 -13.23 -12.24
CA GLU A 11 8.21 -14.13 -11.50
C GLU A 11 9.53 -13.47 -11.10
N LYS A 12 10.04 -12.54 -11.91
CA LYS A 12 11.29 -11.79 -11.63
C LYS A 12 11.17 -10.86 -10.42
N PHE A 13 9.94 -10.57 -9.98
CA PHE A 13 9.67 -9.70 -8.84
C PHE A 13 9.39 -10.49 -7.56
N VAL A 14 9.46 -11.83 -7.57
CA VAL A 14 9.35 -12.66 -6.36
C VAL A 14 10.74 -12.88 -5.77
N GLY A 15 10.87 -12.72 -4.46
CA GLY A 15 12.13 -12.82 -3.73
C GLY A 15 12.66 -11.48 -3.23
N ASP A 16 13.97 -11.38 -3.08
CA ASP A 16 14.65 -10.19 -2.57
C ASP A 16 14.83 -9.15 -3.67
N LEU A 17 14.41 -7.92 -3.38
CA LEU A 17 14.46 -6.79 -4.29
C LEU A 17 15.14 -5.57 -3.64
N GLN A 18 15.75 -4.74 -4.49
CA GLN A 18 16.23 -3.42 -4.11
C GLN A 18 15.32 -2.37 -4.72
N GLN A 19 14.60 -1.64 -3.88
CA GLN A 19 13.72 -0.57 -4.34
C GLN A 19 14.27 0.80 -3.99
N LEU A 20 14.33 1.68 -4.99
CA LEU A 20 14.52 3.10 -4.75
C LEU A 20 13.19 3.71 -4.31
N PRO A 21 13.07 4.28 -3.10
CA PRO A 21 11.83 4.92 -2.69
C PRO A 21 11.43 6.03 -3.67
N PRO A 22 10.17 6.15 -4.10
CA PRO A 22 9.72 7.23 -4.96
C PRO A 22 9.80 8.59 -4.25
N MET A 23 9.95 9.67 -5.02
CA MET A 23 9.96 11.05 -4.50
C MET A 23 8.68 11.38 -3.73
N PHE A 24 7.52 10.93 -4.23
CA PHE A 24 6.24 10.99 -3.51
C PHE A 24 6.12 9.86 -2.49
N SER A 25 6.93 9.95 -1.42
CA SER A 25 6.89 9.06 -0.27
C SER A 25 7.00 9.81 1.06
N ALA A 26 6.59 9.13 2.14
CA ALA A 26 6.67 9.66 3.51
C ALA A 26 8.06 9.48 4.16
N VAL A 27 9.02 8.87 3.45
CA VAL A 27 10.38 8.64 3.96
C VAL A 27 11.04 9.99 4.24
N LYS A 28 11.70 10.07 5.40
CA LYS A 28 12.51 11.23 5.76
C LYS A 28 13.93 11.06 5.25
N VAL A 29 14.45 12.10 4.62
CA VAL A 29 15.86 12.23 4.24
C VAL A 29 16.33 13.57 4.81
N ALA A 30 17.44 13.57 5.56
CA ALA A 30 17.97 14.76 6.24
C ALA A 30 16.92 15.53 7.09
N GLY A 31 15.97 14.82 7.70
CA GLY A 31 14.93 15.43 8.56
C GLY A 31 13.65 15.87 7.83
N GLN A 32 13.66 16.01 6.51
CA GLN A 32 12.50 16.41 5.70
C GLN A 32 11.84 15.19 5.04
N ARG A 33 10.50 15.14 4.97
CA ARG A 33 9.80 14.07 4.23
C ARG A 33 9.92 14.33 2.72
N LEU A 34 10.21 13.29 1.94
CA LEU A 34 10.47 13.39 0.51
C LEU A 34 9.33 14.04 -0.29
N TYR A 35 8.06 13.80 0.08
CA TYR A 35 6.95 14.41 -0.64
C TYR A 35 6.92 15.95 -0.55
N TRP A 36 7.54 16.57 0.46
CA TRP A 36 7.66 18.04 0.52
C TRP A 36 8.63 18.53 -0.55
N ALA A 37 9.83 17.97 -0.58
CA ALA A 37 10.84 18.28 -1.59
C ALA A 37 10.31 18.03 -3.02
N ALA A 38 9.58 16.93 -3.23
CA ALA A 38 8.95 16.61 -4.52
C ALA A 38 7.96 17.70 -4.99
N ARG A 39 7.17 18.26 -4.07
CA ARG A 39 6.22 19.35 -4.38
C ARG A 39 6.91 20.68 -4.65
N GLU A 40 8.08 20.88 -4.08
CA GLU A 40 8.95 22.04 -4.32
C GLU A 40 9.80 21.88 -5.59
N GLY A 41 9.66 20.76 -6.32
CA GLY A 41 10.44 20.46 -7.52
C GLY A 41 11.90 20.11 -7.22
N LEU A 42 12.24 19.87 -5.95
CA LEU A 42 13.59 19.53 -5.52
C LEU A 42 13.80 18.01 -5.60
N GLU A 43 14.87 17.61 -6.27
CA GLU A 43 15.27 16.21 -6.31
C GLU A 43 16.21 15.88 -5.14
N VAL A 44 15.91 14.79 -4.43
CA VAL A 44 16.70 14.34 -3.29
C VAL A 44 17.29 12.97 -3.61
N VAL A 45 18.60 12.84 -3.36
CA VAL A 45 19.30 11.56 -3.48
C VAL A 45 18.72 10.57 -2.47
N ARG A 46 18.32 9.40 -2.96
CA ARG A 46 17.69 8.34 -2.18
C ARG A 46 18.55 7.09 -2.30
N GLN A 47 18.63 6.33 -1.23
CA GLN A 47 19.33 5.05 -1.22
C GLN A 47 18.34 3.92 -1.49
N PRO A 48 18.71 2.90 -2.29
CA PRO A 48 17.94 1.68 -2.42
C PRO A 48 17.68 1.02 -1.06
N ARG A 49 16.52 0.40 -0.92
CA ARG A 49 16.13 -0.33 0.28
C ARG A 49 15.82 -1.78 -0.09
N ALA A 50 16.37 -2.69 0.71
CA ALA A 50 16.03 -4.10 0.61
C ALA A 50 14.58 -4.32 1.04
N VAL A 51 13.83 -5.00 0.19
CA VAL A 51 12.48 -5.48 0.45
C VAL A 51 12.36 -6.90 -0.09
N GLN A 52 11.41 -7.66 0.42
CA GLN A 52 11.10 -9.00 -0.05
C GLN A 52 9.65 -9.08 -0.53
N VAL A 53 9.44 -9.71 -1.67
CA VAL A 53 8.13 -10.09 -2.20
C VAL A 53 8.00 -11.59 -2.05
N PHE A 54 7.10 -12.03 -1.18
CA PHE A 54 6.90 -13.44 -0.86
C PHE A 54 6.10 -14.16 -1.95
N SER A 55 5.11 -13.48 -2.53
CA SER A 55 4.33 -13.98 -3.66
C SER A 55 3.80 -12.83 -4.51
N LEU A 56 3.67 -13.09 -5.80
CA LEU A 56 3.04 -12.20 -6.77
C LEU A 56 2.22 -13.05 -7.75
N THR A 57 0.91 -12.85 -7.76
CA THR A 57 -0.01 -13.51 -8.69
C THR A 57 -0.64 -12.45 -9.58
N VAL A 58 -0.67 -12.69 -10.88
CA VAL A 58 -1.14 -11.75 -11.89
C VAL A 58 -2.26 -12.38 -12.69
N TRP A 59 -3.28 -11.59 -13.05
CA TRP A 59 -4.37 -12.04 -13.92
C TRP A 59 -4.98 -10.85 -14.66
N ARG A 60 -5.81 -11.17 -15.64
CA ARG A 60 -6.65 -10.18 -16.32
C ARG A 60 -8.10 -10.42 -15.98
N GLU A 61 -8.83 -9.34 -15.75
CA GLU A 61 -10.25 -9.34 -15.47
C GLU A 61 -10.85 -8.06 -16.05
N GLY A 62 -12.09 -8.14 -16.55
CA GLY A 62 -12.79 -7.04 -17.19
C GLY A 62 -12.57 -6.94 -18.70
N GLU A 63 -13.17 -5.92 -19.31
CA GLU A 63 -13.16 -5.72 -20.78
C GLU A 63 -11.97 -4.89 -21.25
N ALA A 64 -11.33 -4.12 -20.35
CA ALA A 64 -10.20 -3.27 -20.69
C ALA A 64 -8.94 -4.11 -20.92
N ALA A 65 -8.58 -4.31 -22.19
CA ALA A 65 -7.40 -5.09 -22.59
C ALA A 65 -6.06 -4.54 -22.06
N GLN A 66 -6.02 -3.33 -21.50
CA GLN A 66 -4.82 -2.74 -20.90
C GLN A 66 -4.72 -2.95 -19.39
N ASP A 67 -5.79 -3.42 -18.75
CA ASP A 67 -5.82 -3.59 -17.30
C ASP A 67 -5.22 -4.94 -16.89
N LEU A 68 -4.27 -4.88 -15.97
CA LEU A 68 -3.65 -6.04 -15.35
C LEU A 68 -3.87 -5.96 -13.84
N HIS A 69 -4.42 -7.02 -13.28
CA HIS A 69 -4.65 -7.17 -11.85
C HIS A 69 -3.55 -8.02 -11.25
N PHE A 70 -3.24 -7.76 -9.99
CA PHE A 70 -2.32 -8.60 -9.25
C PHE A 70 -2.61 -8.60 -7.75
N HIS A 71 -2.20 -9.71 -7.12
CA HIS A 71 -2.17 -9.89 -5.67
C HIS A 71 -0.72 -10.09 -5.25
N MET A 72 -0.31 -9.42 -4.17
CA MET A 72 1.07 -9.44 -3.72
C MET A 72 1.16 -9.54 -2.20
N HIS A 73 1.92 -10.52 -1.73
CA HIS A 73 2.38 -10.58 -0.35
C HIS A 73 3.82 -10.09 -0.29
N CYS A 74 4.08 -9.07 0.53
CA CYS A 74 5.39 -8.44 0.60
C CYS A 74 5.76 -7.99 2.03
N SER A 75 7.05 -7.80 2.23
CA SER A 75 7.62 -7.26 3.45
C SER A 75 7.26 -5.78 3.67
N LYS A 76 7.47 -5.29 4.90
CA LYS A 76 7.27 -3.88 5.24
C LYS A 76 8.13 -2.95 4.37
N GLY A 77 7.57 -1.79 4.02
CA GLY A 77 8.30 -0.77 3.26
C GLY A 77 8.38 -1.00 1.75
N THR A 78 7.76 -2.08 1.24
CA THR A 78 7.62 -2.34 -0.19
C THR A 78 6.72 -1.30 -0.84
N TYR A 79 7.21 -0.67 -1.90
CA TYR A 79 6.43 0.26 -2.72
C TYR A 79 5.74 -0.51 -3.83
N VAL A 80 4.47 -0.89 -3.61
CA VAL A 80 3.64 -1.57 -4.62
C VAL A 80 3.58 -0.81 -5.94
N ARG A 81 3.57 0.52 -5.87
CA ARG A 81 3.62 1.41 -7.06
C ARG A 81 4.91 1.23 -7.88
N SER A 82 6.04 1.04 -7.22
CA SER A 82 7.31 0.77 -7.90
C SER A 82 7.29 -0.59 -8.57
N VAL A 83 6.78 -1.63 -7.90
CA VAL A 83 6.61 -2.96 -8.51
C VAL A 83 5.76 -2.89 -9.78
N ALA A 84 4.62 -2.19 -9.74
CA ALA A 84 3.78 -2.02 -10.91
C ALA A 84 4.50 -1.29 -12.05
N HIS A 85 5.23 -0.20 -11.73
CA HIS A 85 6.02 0.53 -12.72
C HIS A 85 7.09 -0.37 -13.36
N ASP A 86 7.89 -1.03 -12.55
CA ASP A 86 9.01 -1.86 -12.99
C ASP A 86 8.52 -3.08 -13.78
N LEU A 87 7.38 -3.68 -13.41
CA LEU A 87 6.72 -4.73 -14.18
C LEU A 87 6.32 -4.22 -15.57
N GLY A 88 5.74 -3.03 -15.66
CA GLY A 88 5.42 -2.40 -16.94
C GLY A 88 6.65 -2.11 -17.79
N GLN A 89 7.76 -1.70 -17.17
CA GLN A 89 9.05 -1.53 -17.87
C GLN A 89 9.59 -2.85 -18.40
N ALA A 90 9.54 -3.91 -17.59
CA ALA A 90 9.95 -5.25 -17.99
C ALA A 90 9.11 -5.80 -19.15
N LEU A 91 7.86 -5.37 -19.27
CA LEU A 91 6.95 -5.69 -20.39
C LEU A 91 7.11 -4.76 -21.60
N GLY A 92 7.88 -3.67 -21.48
CA GLY A 92 8.16 -2.73 -22.57
C GLY A 92 7.06 -1.73 -22.90
N CYS A 93 5.99 -1.66 -22.10
CA CYS A 93 4.87 -0.73 -22.30
C CYS A 93 4.77 0.36 -21.23
N GLY A 94 5.44 0.17 -20.09
CA GLY A 94 5.23 0.99 -18.90
C GLY A 94 3.89 0.70 -18.21
N ALA A 95 3.81 0.98 -16.92
CA ALA A 95 2.57 0.81 -16.16
C ALA A 95 2.52 1.75 -14.95
N HIS A 96 1.32 1.97 -14.46
CA HIS A 96 1.04 2.68 -13.22
C HIS A 96 -0.14 2.02 -12.50
N LEU A 97 -0.23 2.17 -11.18
CA LEU A 97 -1.40 1.70 -10.43
C LEU A 97 -2.58 2.65 -10.63
N THR A 98 -3.73 2.09 -11.00
CA THR A 98 -5.02 2.79 -11.03
C THR A 98 -5.81 2.57 -9.74
N ALA A 99 -5.67 1.40 -9.12
CA ALA A 99 -6.27 1.05 -7.84
C ALA A 99 -5.29 0.26 -6.97
N LEU A 100 -5.42 0.40 -5.64
CA LEU A 100 -4.66 -0.37 -4.67
C LEU A 100 -5.50 -0.56 -3.41
N ARG A 101 -5.69 -1.81 -3.01
CA ARG A 101 -6.36 -2.17 -1.76
C ARG A 101 -5.44 -3.05 -0.93
N ARG A 102 -5.26 -2.68 0.33
CA ARG A 102 -4.52 -3.50 1.29
C ARG A 102 -5.48 -4.42 2.02
N GLU A 103 -5.31 -5.72 1.83
CA GLU A 103 -6.20 -6.73 2.42
C GLU A 103 -5.77 -7.15 3.81
N THR A 104 -4.45 -7.21 4.07
CA THR A 104 -3.91 -7.67 5.35
C THR A 104 -2.73 -6.83 5.82
N VAL A 105 -2.52 -6.80 7.13
CA VAL A 105 -1.33 -6.26 7.80
C VAL A 105 -0.95 -7.20 8.93
N GLY A 106 0.07 -8.04 8.74
CA GLY A 106 0.36 -9.12 9.68
C GLY A 106 -0.89 -9.99 9.88
N ASP A 107 -1.28 -10.20 11.14
CA ASP A 107 -2.43 -11.03 11.50
C ASP A 107 -3.79 -10.33 11.32
N PHE A 108 -3.82 -9.04 10.95
CA PHE A 108 -5.05 -8.28 10.79
C PHE A 108 -5.54 -8.32 9.35
N SER A 109 -6.77 -8.79 9.15
CA SER A 109 -7.46 -8.78 7.85
C SER A 109 -8.48 -7.66 7.76
N VAL A 110 -8.59 -7.05 6.58
CA VAL A 110 -9.63 -6.08 6.24
C VAL A 110 -11.03 -6.68 6.29
N SER A 111 -11.16 -8.01 6.15
CA SER A 111 -12.46 -8.69 6.23
C SER A 111 -13.12 -8.61 7.61
N VAL A 112 -12.32 -8.38 8.65
CA VAL A 112 -12.79 -8.15 10.03
C VAL A 112 -12.59 -6.71 10.48
N ALA A 113 -12.17 -5.83 9.55
CA ALA A 113 -12.00 -4.42 9.85
C ALA A 113 -13.37 -3.74 9.91
N TRP A 114 -13.49 -2.85 10.89
CA TRP A 114 -14.64 -1.98 11.02
C TRP A 114 -14.71 -0.99 9.86
N GLN A 115 -15.91 -0.80 9.31
CA GLN A 115 -16.14 0.39 8.50
C GLN A 115 -16.18 1.61 9.43
N LEU A 116 -15.67 2.74 8.95
CA LEU A 116 -15.59 3.95 9.76
C LEU A 116 -16.94 4.41 10.31
N PRO A 117 -18.06 4.38 9.55
CA PRO A 117 -19.38 4.73 10.08
C PRO A 117 -19.82 3.82 11.23
N ASP A 118 -19.73 2.50 11.06
CA ASP A 118 -20.12 1.53 12.08
C ASP A 118 -19.32 1.70 13.38
N LEU A 119 -18.03 2.06 13.26
CA LEU A 119 -17.17 2.34 14.40
C LEU A 119 -17.62 3.59 15.15
N ILE A 120 -17.97 4.66 14.43
CA ILE A 120 -18.44 5.92 15.02
C ILE A 120 -19.73 5.68 15.79
N ASP A 121 -20.68 4.95 15.21
CA ASP A 121 -21.97 4.65 15.83
C ASP A 121 -21.79 3.84 17.13
N GLN A 122 -20.95 2.82 17.10
CA GLN A 122 -20.68 1.99 18.29
C GLN A 122 -19.95 2.76 19.40
N LEU A 123 -19.05 3.69 19.04
CA LEU A 123 -18.41 4.56 20.03
C LEU A 123 -19.42 5.53 20.67
N ALA A 124 -20.30 6.13 19.87
CA ALA A 124 -21.35 7.01 20.37
C ALA A 124 -22.30 6.26 21.32
N GLU A 125 -22.72 5.04 20.97
CA GLU A 125 -23.53 4.19 21.86
C GLU A 125 -22.81 3.84 23.17
N ALA A 126 -21.51 3.50 23.10
CA ALA A 126 -20.71 3.19 24.27
C ALA A 126 -20.57 4.40 25.21
N GLU A 127 -20.37 5.60 24.66
CA GLU A 127 -20.33 6.85 25.43
C GLU A 127 -21.68 7.13 26.09
N LEU A 128 -22.80 6.97 25.39
CA LEU A 128 -24.14 7.14 25.94
C LEU A 128 -24.42 6.15 27.09
N ARG A 129 -23.99 4.88 26.97
CA ARG A 129 -24.10 3.88 28.04
C ARG A 129 -23.23 4.26 29.25
N ALA A 130 -22.01 4.74 29.04
CA ALA A 130 -21.10 5.16 30.11
C ALA A 130 -21.63 6.38 30.88
N VAL A 131 -22.23 7.34 30.17
CA VAL A 131 -22.91 8.50 30.77
C VAL A 131 -24.16 8.07 31.55
N GLY A 132 -24.96 7.16 30.99
CA GLY A 132 -26.16 6.61 31.65
C GLY A 132 -25.88 5.79 32.91
N GLN A 133 -24.68 5.22 33.05
CA GLN A 133 -24.24 4.48 34.25
C GLN A 133 -23.46 5.34 35.27
N GLY A 134 -23.38 6.66 35.08
CA GLY A 134 -22.74 7.56 36.05
C GLY A 134 -21.23 7.40 36.19
N GLN A 135 -20.54 6.77 35.23
CA GLN A 135 -19.08 6.63 35.21
C GLN A 135 -18.45 7.52 34.14
N GLY A 136 -18.54 8.83 34.34
CA GLY A 136 -17.80 9.79 33.53
C GLY A 136 -16.33 9.86 33.94
N THR A 137 -15.44 9.14 33.26
CA THR A 137 -14.01 9.51 33.25
C THR A 137 -13.62 9.99 31.87
N ALA A 138 -13.47 11.31 31.72
CA ALA A 138 -12.86 11.94 30.57
C ALA A 138 -11.40 11.48 30.43
N LYS A 139 -11.16 10.37 29.73
CA LYS A 139 -9.82 9.99 29.31
C LYS A 139 -9.52 10.71 28.00
N LYS A 140 -8.79 11.81 28.15
CA LYS A 140 -8.18 12.61 27.09
C LYS A 140 -7.49 11.68 26.07
N LEU A 141 -8.12 11.43 24.92
CA LEU A 141 -7.45 10.79 23.80
C LEU A 141 -6.29 11.72 23.37
N ARG A 142 -5.05 11.26 23.57
CA ARG A 142 -3.89 11.85 22.92
C ARG A 142 -3.86 11.29 21.50
N CYS A 143 -4.06 12.16 20.53
CA CYS A 143 -3.63 11.93 19.15
C CYS A 143 -2.10 11.94 19.05
#